data_AF-I2Q2N8-F1
#
_entry.id   AF-I2Q2N8-F1
#
_cell.length_a   1.000
_cell.length_b   1.000
_cell.length_c   1.000
_cell.angle_alpha   90.00
_cell.angle_beta   90.00
_cell.angle_gamma   90.00
#
_symmetry.space_group_name_H-M   'P 1'
#
loop_
_entity.id
_entity.type
_entity.pdbx_description
1 polymer ?
#
loop_
_entity_poly.entity_id
_entity_poly.type
_entity_poly.pdbx_seq_one_letter_code
_entity_poly.pdbx_strand_id
1 'polypeptide(L)' 'MRRYLQHWFNDCHLYCRFRDLRFSSGRAKRWSRAIAQWLRPCLYGKRS' A
#
# COMPACT_ATOMS: atom_id res chain seq x y z
N MET A 1 -0.58 5.18 16.88
CA MET A 1 -0.17 5.36 15.45
C MET A 1 -0.26 4.11 14.58
N ARG A 2 0.14 2.92 15.05
CA ARG A 2 0.25 1.70 14.22
C ARG A 2 -1.07 1.26 13.54
N ARG A 3 -2.19 1.24 14.27
CA ARG A 3 -3.53 0.94 13.70
C ARG A 3 -3.99 1.97 12.66
N TYR A 4 -3.70 3.26 12.90
CA TYR A 4 -4.03 4.34 11.96
C TYR A 4 -3.27 4.17 10.64
N LEU A 5 -1.96 3.90 10.71
CA LEU A 5 -1.13 3.65 9.53
C LEU A 5 -1.53 2.37 8.78
N GLN A 6 -1.89 1.30 9.49
CA GLN A 6 -2.40 0.07 8.87
C GLN A 6 -3.70 0.28 8.11
N HIS A 7 -4.61 1.12 8.63
CA HIS A 7 -5.84 1.50 7.95
C HIS A 7 -5.57 2.39 6.73
N TRP A 8 -4.67 3.35 6.86
CA TRP A 8 -4.33 4.29 5.79
C TRP A 8 -3.54 3.67 4.63
N PHE A 9 -2.66 2.72 4.93
CA PHE A 9 -1.82 2.00 3.97
C PHE A 9 -2.35 0.59 3.65
N ASN A 10 -3.66 0.41 3.71
CA ASN A 10 -4.28 -0.82 3.24
C ASN A 10 -4.10 -0.95 1.71
N ASP A 11 -3.85 -2.16 1.22
CA ASP A 11 -3.53 -2.48 -0.18
C ASP A 11 -4.52 -1.82 -1.18
N CYS A 12 -5.82 -1.80 -0.83
CA CYS A 12 -6.86 -1.15 -1.63
C CYS A 12 -6.73 0.38 -1.67
N HIS A 13 -6.36 1.02 -0.57
CA HIS A 13 -6.22 2.48 -0.50
C HIS A 13 -5.03 2.98 -1.33
N LEU A 14 -3.93 2.23 -1.34
CA LEU A 14 -2.77 2.55 -2.18
C LEU A 14 -3.12 2.51 -3.66
N TYR A 15 -3.84 1.47 -4.10
CA TYR A 15 -4.28 1.37 -5.49
C TYR A 15 -5.18 2.54 -5.90
N CYS A 16 -6.19 2.86 -5.10
CA CYS A 16 -7.10 3.98 -5.38
C CYS A 16 -6.34 5.31 -5.46
N ARG A 17 -5.39 5.56 -4.55
CA ARG A 17 -4.55 6.78 -4.63
C ARG A 17 -3.68 6.84 -5.87
N PHE A 18 -3.09 5.73 -6.31
CA PHE A 18 -2.33 5.74 -7.55
C PHE A 18 -3.24 6.03 -8.76
N ARG A 19 -4.49 5.56 -8.72
CA ARG A 19 -5.49 5.88 -9.74
C ARG A 19 -5.87 7.37 -9.71
N ASP A 20 -6.02 7.97 -8.54
CA ASP A 20 -6.25 9.41 -8.38
C ASP A 20 -5.05 10.23 -8.89
N LEU A 21 -3.83 9.73 -8.71
CA LEU A 21 -2.59 10.27 -9.29
C LEU A 21 -2.45 10.00 -10.80
N ARG A 22 -3.52 9.53 -11.46
CA ARG A 22 -3.59 9.23 -12.91
C ARG A 22 -2.63 8.14 -13.38
N PHE A 23 -2.21 7.23 -12.51
CA PHE A 23 -1.46 6.05 -12.94
C PHE A 23 -2.39 5.11 -13.74
N SER A 24 -1.82 4.50 -14.78
CA SER A 24 -2.50 3.41 -15.50
C SER A 24 -2.73 2.23 -14.55
N SER A 25 -3.84 1.50 -14.73
CA SER A 25 -4.25 0.42 -13.81
C SER A 25 -3.14 -0.60 -13.56
N GLY A 26 -2.37 -0.95 -14.60
CA GLY A 26 -1.21 -1.85 -14.48
C GLY A 26 -0.08 -1.27 -13.61
N ARG A 27 0.25 0.01 -13.77
CA ARG A 27 1.26 0.68 -12.92
C ARG A 27 0.76 0.86 -11.50
N ALA A 28 -0.48 1.31 -11.32
CA ALA A 28 -1.11 1.46 -10.01
C ALA A 28 -1.09 0.13 -9.22
N LYS A 29 -1.45 -0.98 -9.86
CA LYS A 29 -1.43 -2.33 -9.25
C LYS A 29 -0.02 -2.80 -8.92
N ARG A 30 0.96 -2.53 -9.79
CA ARG A 30 2.37 -2.93 -9.57
C ARG A 30 2.99 -2.14 -8.41
N TRP A 31 2.78 -0.82 -8.39
CA TRP A 31 3.29 0.07 -7.36
C TRP A 31 2.58 -0.10 -6.01
N SER A 32 1.26 -0.26 -5.98
CA SER A 32 0.53 -0.52 -4.73
C SER A 32 1.05 -1.79 -4.05
N ARG A 33 1.27 -2.85 -4.83
CA ARG A 33 1.76 -4.14 -4.32
C ARG A 33 3.21 -4.07 -3.82
N ALA A 34 4.09 -3.35 -4.53
CA ALA A 34 5.48 -3.13 -4.12
C ALA A 34 5.56 -2.33 -2.81
N ILE A 35 4.79 -1.24 -2.71
CA ILE A 35 4.76 -0.39 -1.52
C ILE A 35 4.14 -1.12 -0.34
N ALA A 36 3.08 -1.90 -0.56
CA ALA A 36 2.50 -2.70 0.50
C ALA A 36 3.46 -3.80 1.00
N GLN A 37 4.24 -4.44 0.12
CA GLN A 37 5.28 -5.37 0.54
C GLN A 37 6.39 -4.68 1.35
N TRP A 38 6.77 -3.46 0.98
CA TRP A 38 7.78 -2.68 1.71
C TRP A 38 7.25 -2.18 3.07
N LEU A 39 6.01 -1.72 3.12
CA LEU A 39 5.36 -1.22 4.34
C LEU A 39 4.92 -2.33 5.29
N ARG A 40 4.56 -3.51 4.78
CA ARG A 40 4.11 -4.64 5.60
C ARG A 40 5.04 -4.97 6.77
N PRO A 41 6.35 -5.16 6.59
CA PRO A 41 7.26 -5.42 7.70
C PRO A 41 7.36 -4.23 8.67
N CYS A 42 7.29 -2.99 8.19
CA CYS A 42 7.29 -1.79 9.05
C CYS A 42 5.99 -1.66 9.87
N LEU A 43 4.83 -1.98 9.28
CA LEU A 43 3.52 -1.78 9.90
C LEU A 43 3.06 -2.97 10.72
N TYR A 44 3.35 -4.20 10.29
CA TYR A 44 2.87 -5.44 10.91
C TYR A 44 4.00 -6.21 11.62
N GLY A 45 5.24 -5.77 11.49
CA GLY A 45 6.42 -6.51 11.99
C GLY A 45 6.83 -7.59 10.99
N LYS A 46 8.07 -8.08 11.08
CA LYS A 46 8.48 -9.29 10.33
C LYS A 46 7.51 -10.41 10.68
N ARG A 47 6.76 -10.90 9.69
CA ARG A 47 6.11 -12.21 9.81
C ARG A 47 7.26 -13.22 9.88
N SER A 48 7.52 -13.70 11.09
CA SER A 48 8.36 -14.86 11.34
C SER A 48 7.80 -16.08 10.63
#